data_AF-A0A8S2ZH87-F1
#
_entry.id   AF-A0A8S2ZH87-F1
#
_cell.length_a   1.000
_cell.length_b   1.000
_cell.length_c   1.000
_cell.angle_alpha   90.00
_cell.angle_beta   90.00
_cell.angle_gamma   90.00
#
_symmetry.space_group_name_H-M   'P 1'
#
loop_
_entity.id
_entity.type
_entity.pdbx_description
1 polymer ?
#
loop_
_entity_poly.entity_id
_entity_poly.type
_entity_poly.pdbx_seq_one_letter_code
_entity_poly.pdbx_strand_id
1 'polypeptide(L)' 'MYKTEEGFNKDMERELADHAPWKKIQQNTSTKWINEHLRLVNTQVEDLQTDLADGLKLIALTEVLS' A
#
# COMPACT_ATOMS: atom_id res chain seq x y z
N MET A 1 -15.15 -17.20 24.71
CA MET A 1 -14.33 -16.27 25.52
C MET A 1 -14.70 -14.87 25.09
N TYR A 2 -15.08 -13.98 26.00
CA TYR A 2 -15.35 -12.58 25.67
C TYR A 2 -14.03 -11.82 25.55
N LYS A 3 -13.89 -10.94 24.56
CA LYS A 3 -12.74 -10.04 24.48
C LYS A 3 -12.72 -9.18 25.73
N THR A 4 -11.55 -9.08 26.37
CA THR A 4 -11.33 -8.12 27.46
C THR A 4 -11.46 -6.70 26.91
N GLU A 5 -11.77 -5.72 27.78
CA GLU A 5 -11.85 -4.30 27.38
C GLU A 5 -10.57 -3.82 26.68
N GLU A 6 -9.41 -4.29 27.12
CA GLU A 6 -8.13 -4.00 26.47
C GLU A 6 -8.05 -4.54 25.02
N GLY A 7 -8.55 -5.76 24.79
CA GLY A 7 -8.59 -6.34 23.46
C GLY A 7 -9.54 -5.57 22.53
N PHE A 8 -10.68 -5.12 23.05
CA PHE A 8 -11.63 -4.30 22.31
C PHE A 8 -11.04 -2.92 21.96
N ASN A 9 -10.40 -2.25 22.91
CA ASN A 9 -9.82 -0.93 22.68
C ASN A 9 -8.69 -0.97 21.63
N LYS A 10 -7.84 -2.01 21.67
CA LYS A 10 -6.77 -2.20 20.69
C LYS A 10 -7.29 -2.43 19.26
N ASP A 11 -8.40 -3.15 19.10
CA ASP A 11 -9.01 -3.36 17.79
C ASP A 11 -9.63 -2.07 17.24
N MET A 12 -10.27 -1.28 18.11
CA MET A 12 -10.83 0.03 17.75
C MET A 12 -9.74 1.02 17.33
N GLU A 13 -8.63 1.08 18.09
CA GLU A 13 -7.45 1.89 17.72
C GLU A 13 -6.88 1.49 16.35
N ARG A 14 -6.86 0.18 16.06
CA ARG A 14 -6.42 -0.34 14.78
C ARG A 14 -7.35 0.07 13.63
N GLU A 15 -8.66 -0.06 13.80
CA GLU A 15 -9.63 0.38 12.79
C GLU A 15 -9.54 1.89 12.54
N LEU A 16 -9.43 2.70 13.59
CA LEU A 16 -9.22 4.14 13.49
C LEU A 16 -7.93 4.47 12.73
N ALA A 17 -6.85 3.73 13.00
CA ALA A 17 -5.59 3.89 12.29
C ALA A 17 -5.69 3.44 10.82
N ASP A 18 -6.47 2.41 10.50
CA ASP A 18 -6.68 1.91 9.13
C ASP A 18 -7.50 2.86 8.26
N HIS A 19 -8.37 3.65 8.88
CA HIS A 19 -9.15 4.68 8.20
C HIS A 19 -8.53 6.08 8.24
N ALA A 20 -7.28 6.22 8.67
CA ALA A 20 -6.62 7.51 8.76
C ALA A 20 -6.48 8.16 7.36
N PRO A 21 -6.94 9.40 7.14
CA PRO A 21 -6.98 10.03 5.80
C PRO A 21 -5.63 10.09 5.08
N TRP A 22 -4.53 10.21 5.84
CA TRP A 22 -3.19 10.25 5.30
C TRP A 22 -2.78 8.95 4.59
N LYS A 23 -3.33 7.78 4.99
CA LYS A 23 -3.07 6.50 4.31
C LYS A 23 -3.57 6.54 2.87
N LYS A 24 -4.75 7.13 2.62
CA LYS A 24 -5.29 7.31 1.26
C LYS A 24 -4.43 8.28 0.45
N ILE A 25 -3.95 9.35 1.06
CA ILE A 25 -3.05 10.32 0.41
C ILE A 25 -1.73 9.64 0.04
N GLN A 26 -1.16 8.86 0.95
CA GLN A 26 0.06 8.09 0.73
C GLN A 26 -0.13 7.09 -0.41
N GLN A 27 -1.21 6.29 -0.38
CA GLN A 27 -1.52 5.32 -1.42
C GLN A 27 -1.60 6.00 -2.79
N ASN A 28 -2.39 7.06 -2.92
CA ASN A 28 -2.53 7.78 -4.18
C ASN A 28 -1.20 8.37 -4.70
N THR A 29 -0.41 8.95 -3.81
CA THR A 29 0.88 9.55 -4.16
C THR A 29 1.86 8.49 -4.62
N SER A 30 2.00 7.41 -3.84
CA SER A 30 2.88 6.29 -4.17
C SER A 30 2.45 5.58 -5.46
N THR A 31 1.15 5.32 -5.68
CA THR A 31 0.66 4.68 -6.90
C THR A 31 1.01 5.51 -8.14
N LYS A 32 0.80 6.83 -8.08
CA LYS A 32 1.15 7.74 -9.18
C LYS A 32 2.64 7.73 -9.46
N TRP A 33 3.46 7.86 -8.42
CA TRP A 33 4.91 7.87 -8.56
C TRP A 33 5.44 6.55 -9.15
N ILE A 34 4.94 5.41 -8.69
CA ILE A 34 5.33 4.10 -9.24
C ILE A 34 4.91 3.98 -10.71
N ASN A 35 3.68 4.39 -11.06
CA ASN A 35 3.20 4.33 -12.44
C ASN A 35 3.91 5.29 -13.39
N GLU A 36 4.45 6.40 -12.89
CA GLU A 36 5.30 7.29 -13.69
C GLU A 36 6.58 6.58 -14.16
N HIS A 37 7.20 5.78 -13.28
CA HIS A 37 8.40 5.02 -13.59
C HIS A 37 8.10 3.77 -14.41
N LEU A 38 7.09 2.99 -14.00
CA LEU A 38 6.72 1.73 -14.67
C LEU A 38 6.18 1.93 -16.10
N ARG A 39 5.72 3.15 -16.45
CA ARG A 39 5.36 3.50 -17.83
C ARG A 39 6.52 3.28 -18.81
N LEU A 40 7.77 3.45 -18.37
CA LEU A 40 8.96 3.27 -19.21
C LEU A 40 9.17 1.82 -19.67
N VAL A 41 8.60 0.86 -18.95
CA VAL A 41 8.65 -0.59 -19.26
C VAL A 41 7.26 -1.17 -19.53
N ASN A 42 6.30 -0.30 -19.90
CA ASN A 42 4.94 -0.66 -20.29
C ASN A 42 4.19 -1.55 -19.27
N THR A 43 4.35 -1.25 -17.98
CA THR A 43 3.63 -1.91 -16.89
C THR A 43 2.99 -0.87 -15.95
N GLN A 44 2.05 -1.31 -15.12
CA GLN A 44 1.34 -0.46 -14.17
C GLN A 44 0.90 -1.22 -12.91
N VAL A 45 0.65 -0.43 -11.87
CA VAL A 45 0.05 -0.85 -10.60
C VAL A 45 -1.29 -0.14 -10.46
N GLU A 46 -2.34 -0.92 -10.25
CA GLU A 46 -3.71 -0.46 -9.95
C GLU A 46 -3.97 -0.53 -8.44
N ASP A 47 -3.52 -1.59 -7.78
CA ASP A 47 -3.61 -1.79 -6.34
C ASP A 47 -2.25 -2.10 -5.71
N LEU A 48 -1.70 -1.12 -5.00
CA LEU A 48 -0.42 -1.25 -4.30
C LEU A 48 -0.35 -2.42 -3.31
N GLN A 49 -1.48 -2.86 -2.73
CA GLN A 49 -1.48 -3.94 -1.74
C GLN A 49 -1.24 -5.32 -2.37
N THR A 50 -1.62 -5.47 -3.64
CA THR A 50 -1.65 -6.78 -4.31
C THR A 50 -0.67 -6.85 -5.49
N ASP A 51 -0.54 -5.78 -6.25
CA ASP A 51 0.24 -5.77 -7.50
C ASP A 51 1.76 -5.87 -7.30
N LEU A 52 2.26 -5.57 -6.09
CA LEU A 52 3.68 -5.69 -5.76
C LEU A 52 4.01 -7.01 -5.05
N ALA A 53 2.99 -7.83 -4.73
CA ALA A 53 3.14 -8.97 -3.81
C ALA A 53 3.97 -10.13 -4.37
N ASP A 54 3.97 -10.34 -5.69
CA ASP A 54 4.78 -11.37 -6.36
C ASP A 54 6.23 -10.92 -6.64
N GLY A 55 6.53 -9.65 -6.40
CA GLY A 55 7.85 -9.04 -6.58
C GLY A 55 8.23 -8.67 -8.01
N LEU A 56 7.50 -9.10 -9.05
CA LEU A 56 7.89 -8.87 -10.45
C LEU A 56 7.86 -7.38 -10.81
N LYS A 57 6.78 -6.69 -10.45
CA LYS A 57 6.66 -5.23 -10.67
C LYS A 57 7.63 -4.43 -9.79
N LEU A 58 8.02 -4.96 -8.63
CA LEU A 58 9.01 -4.34 -7.75
C LEU A 58 10.43 -4.42 -8.33
N ILE A 59 10.79 -5.55 -8.92
CA ILE A 59 12.06 -5.71 -9.66
C ILE A 59 12.10 -4.71 -10.83
N ALA A 60 11.06 -4.68 -11.66
CA ALA A 60 10.98 -3.75 -12.79
C ALA A 60 11.10 -2.28 -12.35
N LEU A 61 10.47 -1.90 -11.24
CA LEU A 61 10.61 -0.57 -10.66
C LEU A 61 12.07 -0.28 -10.25
N THR A 62 12.75 -1.24 -9.63
CA THR A 62 14.15 -1.10 -9.18
C THR A 62 15.11 -0.92 -10.36
N GLU A 63 14.87 -1.65 -11.45
CA GLU A 63 15.66 -1.54 -12.68
C GLU A 63 15.52 -0.16 -13.35
N VAL A 64 14.32 0.43 -13.33
CA VAL A 64 14.07 1.78 -13.87
C VAL A 64 14.70 2.89 -13.03
N LEU A 65 14.85 2.69 -11.72
CA LEU A 65 15.36 3.69 -10.77
C LEU A 65 16.88 3.73 -10.63
N SER A 66 17.58 2.70 -11.13
CA SER A 66 19.05 2.55 -11.02
C SER A 66 19.78 3.19 -12.19
#